data_AF-A0AAI8KVE7-F1
#
_entry.id   AF-A0AAI8KVE7-F1
#
_cell.length_a   1.000
_cell.length_b   1.000
_cell.length_c   1.000
_cell.angle_alpha   90.00
_cell.angle_beta   90.00
_cell.angle_gamma   90.00
#
_symmetry.space_group_name_H-M   'P 1'
#
loop_
_entity.id
_entity.type
_entity.pdbx_description
1 polymer ?
#
loop_
_entity_poly.entity_id
_entity_poly.type
_entity_poly.pdbx_seq_one_letter_code
_entity_poly.pdbx_strand_id
1 'polypeptide(L)'
;MDLAAEAGLDVLVDGVQGHLSSFDFYPEWTRSWHHRNVFTDPDAIAAQADLLRTLGRALSGRPNLIGLQLGNELNNLIEHNPATAAEVDHYLDTLLAAAREGLGEGTGLVTHSAYDAAWYGDDHPFTPEASARKGDVTTVHPWVFSGGCASLYGPRSPQVLHLAEYGTELAKAYAEDPARPVWVQETGAPEPHIPAADAPHFARETILNASGCTGLWGVTWWCSHDVDRSLADFPELEYTLGLFDAQGHPKPIAEAVAATVAELRSGSRLPEPRDTALVLDCTPSTRSVSGPGGAYFEEWMRLRQEGVRPAVVLAERAGDESHLTARGVKELIQVPRR
;
A
#
# COMPACT_ATOMS: atom_id res chain seq x y z
N MET A 1 9.62 -18.27 -8.51
CA MET A 1 8.48 -19.21 -8.43
C MET A 1 8.90 -20.54 -7.82
N ASP A 2 9.63 -21.39 -8.55
CA ASP A 2 9.90 -22.77 -8.11
C ASP A 2 10.73 -22.84 -6.81
N LEU A 3 11.78 -22.03 -6.69
CA LEU A 3 12.57 -21.92 -5.46
C LEU A 3 11.74 -21.44 -4.24
N ALA A 4 10.77 -20.55 -4.46
CA ALA A 4 9.87 -20.11 -3.40
C ALA A 4 8.92 -21.24 -2.99
N ALA A 5 8.43 -22.04 -3.96
CA ALA A 5 7.61 -23.22 -3.69
C ALA A 5 8.36 -24.27 -2.86
N GLU A 6 9.63 -24.51 -3.18
CA GLU A 6 10.53 -25.39 -2.40
C GLU A 6 10.69 -24.91 -0.96
N ALA A 7 10.64 -23.59 -0.73
CA ALA A 7 10.66 -22.98 0.59
C ALA A 7 9.26 -22.87 1.25
N GLY A 8 8.20 -23.36 0.61
CA GLY A 8 6.83 -23.27 1.12
C GLY A 8 6.25 -21.86 1.12
N LEU A 9 6.70 -21.00 0.21
CA LEU A 9 6.27 -19.61 0.07
C LEU A 9 5.33 -19.44 -1.13
N ASP A 10 4.19 -18.82 -0.85
CA ASP A 10 3.34 -18.21 -1.86
C ASP A 10 4.01 -16.97 -2.46
N VAL A 11 3.70 -16.69 -3.73
CA VAL A 11 4.30 -15.60 -4.49
C VAL A 11 3.22 -14.81 -5.22
N LEU A 12 3.24 -13.49 -5.03
CA LEU A 12 2.68 -12.54 -5.96
C LEU A 12 3.82 -11.93 -6.77
N VAL A 13 3.59 -11.68 -8.06
CA VAL A 13 4.59 -11.07 -8.95
C VAL A 13 4.15 -9.68 -9.38
N ASP A 14 5.03 -8.69 -9.29
CA ASP A 14 4.86 -7.37 -9.91
C ASP A 14 5.29 -7.42 -11.38
N GLY A 15 4.38 -7.05 -12.28
CA GLY A 15 4.57 -7.20 -13.73
C GLY A 15 5.47 -6.14 -14.36
N VAL A 16 5.12 -4.86 -14.16
CA VAL A 16 5.85 -3.70 -14.67
C VAL A 16 6.63 -3.09 -13.52
N GLN A 17 7.90 -3.45 -13.40
CA GLN A 17 8.80 -2.78 -12.46
C GLN A 17 9.30 -1.48 -13.09
N GLY A 18 8.44 -0.46 -13.09
CA GLY A 18 8.76 0.87 -13.61
C GLY A 18 9.59 1.68 -12.62
N HIS A 19 9.29 1.57 -11.33
CA HIS A 19 9.96 2.30 -10.25
C HIS A 19 10.31 1.37 -9.09
N LEU A 20 11.58 1.33 -8.66
CA LEU A 20 12.01 0.59 -7.48
C LEU A 20 13.15 1.31 -6.76
N SER A 21 12.95 1.57 -5.46
CA SER A 21 13.95 2.16 -4.55
C SER A 21 14.67 3.38 -5.17
N SER A 22 13.89 4.36 -5.65
CA SER A 22 14.32 5.60 -6.33
C SER A 22 14.77 5.50 -7.78
N PHE A 23 14.90 4.29 -8.34
CA PHE A 23 15.29 4.10 -9.73
C PHE A 23 14.09 3.85 -10.64
N ASP A 24 14.09 4.54 -11.78
CA ASP A 24 13.15 4.30 -12.86
C ASP A 24 13.73 3.38 -13.94
N PHE A 25 13.07 2.25 -14.19
CA PHE A 25 13.47 1.23 -15.15
C PHE A 25 12.57 1.28 -16.39
N TYR A 26 12.88 2.23 -17.28
CA TYR A 26 12.22 2.30 -18.57
C TYR A 26 12.94 1.49 -19.65
N PRO A 27 12.19 0.85 -20.56
CA PRO A 27 12.78 0.34 -21.78
C PRO A 27 13.18 1.48 -22.73
N GLU A 28 14.21 1.27 -23.55
CA GLU A 28 14.73 2.30 -24.48
C GLU A 28 13.68 2.82 -25.47
N TRP A 29 12.65 2.04 -25.78
CA TRP A 29 11.58 2.43 -26.70
C TRP A 29 10.54 3.39 -26.11
N THR A 30 10.66 3.78 -24.83
CA THR A 30 9.83 4.82 -24.19
C THR A 30 10.61 6.06 -23.77
N ARG A 31 11.93 6.13 -24.01
CA ARG A 31 12.79 7.23 -23.54
C ARG A 31 13.44 8.01 -24.67
N SER A 32 13.95 9.20 -24.33
CA SER A 32 14.83 9.98 -25.21
C SER A 32 14.14 10.31 -26.54
N TRP A 33 14.74 9.97 -27.68
CA TRP A 33 14.14 10.13 -29.01
C TRP A 33 12.86 9.31 -29.23
N HIS A 34 12.62 8.29 -28.40
CA HIS A 34 11.43 7.45 -28.42
C HIS A 34 10.49 7.76 -27.25
N HIS A 35 10.58 8.97 -26.68
CA HIS A 35 9.75 9.34 -25.54
C HIS A 35 8.26 9.08 -25.83
N ARG A 36 7.66 8.21 -25.02
CA ARG A 36 6.23 7.86 -25.02
C ARG A 36 5.74 7.95 -23.60
N ASN A 37 4.62 8.64 -23.39
CA ASN A 37 3.98 8.69 -22.09
C ASN A 37 3.40 7.31 -21.76
N VAL A 38 3.89 6.67 -20.70
CA VAL A 38 3.54 5.28 -20.37
C VAL A 38 2.08 5.07 -19.98
N PHE A 39 1.36 6.14 -19.63
CA PHE A 39 -0.05 6.10 -19.22
C PHE A 39 -1.01 6.45 -20.35
N THR A 40 -0.55 7.12 -21.41
CA THR A 40 -1.45 7.69 -22.44
C THR A 40 -1.11 7.29 -23.87
N ASP A 41 0.13 6.91 -24.17
CA ASP A 41 0.51 6.44 -25.51
C ASP A 41 -0.09 5.04 -25.78
N PRO A 42 -0.99 4.87 -26.77
CA PRO A 42 -1.66 3.59 -27.00
C PRO A 42 -0.71 2.41 -27.26
N ASP A 43 0.43 2.63 -27.93
CA ASP A 43 1.39 1.55 -28.18
C ASP A 43 2.11 1.14 -26.88
N ALA A 44 2.44 2.12 -26.02
CA ALA A 44 3.05 1.84 -24.73
C ALA A 44 2.09 1.09 -23.78
N ILE A 45 0.81 1.45 -23.76
CA ILE A 45 -0.21 0.75 -22.98
C ILE A 45 -0.40 -0.67 -23.52
N ALA A 46 -0.50 -0.83 -24.85
CA ALA A 46 -0.64 -2.15 -25.49
C ALA A 46 0.56 -3.07 -25.17
N ALA A 47 1.78 -2.54 -25.22
CA ALA A 47 2.98 -3.29 -24.88
C ALA A 47 3.00 -3.75 -23.41
N GLN A 48 2.59 -2.89 -22.47
CA GLN A 48 2.46 -3.26 -21.05
C GLN A 48 1.37 -4.32 -20.83
N ALA A 49 0.22 -4.19 -21.51
CA ALA A 49 -0.85 -5.17 -21.47
C ALA A 49 -0.37 -6.54 -22.00
N ASP A 50 0.39 -6.56 -23.10
CA ASP A 50 0.95 -7.79 -23.66
C ASP A 50 2.00 -8.43 -22.75
N LEU A 51 2.81 -7.63 -22.05
CA LEU A 51 3.70 -8.12 -21.01
C LEU A 51 2.91 -8.83 -19.90
N LEU A 52 1.86 -8.19 -19.37
CA LEU A 52 1.03 -8.75 -18.29
C LEU A 52 0.30 -10.03 -18.70
N ARG A 53 -0.26 -10.06 -19.92
CA ARG A 53 -0.85 -11.28 -20.50
C ARG A 53 0.16 -12.41 -20.56
N THR A 54 1.36 -12.10 -21.03
CA THR A 54 2.44 -13.07 -21.23
C THR A 54 2.94 -13.60 -19.89
N LEU A 55 3.14 -12.72 -18.93
CA LEU A 55 3.55 -13.07 -17.57
C LEU A 55 2.49 -13.91 -16.86
N GLY A 56 1.22 -13.50 -16.92
CA GLY A 56 0.09 -14.27 -16.38
C GLY A 56 0.04 -15.70 -16.93
N ARG A 57 0.13 -15.86 -18.25
CA ARG A 57 0.13 -17.20 -18.90
C ARG A 57 1.33 -18.05 -18.50
N ALA A 58 2.50 -17.43 -18.31
CA ALA A 58 3.70 -18.14 -17.92
C ALA A 58 3.64 -18.65 -16.46
N LEU A 59 2.84 -17.99 -15.62
CA LEU A 59 2.76 -18.24 -14.19
C LEU A 59 1.52 -19.02 -13.74
N SER A 60 0.40 -18.98 -14.47
CA SER A 60 -0.91 -19.50 -14.02
C SER A 60 -0.95 -20.98 -13.62
N GLY A 61 -0.01 -21.80 -14.10
CA GLY A 61 0.12 -23.20 -13.72
C GLY A 61 0.94 -23.47 -12.45
N ARG A 62 1.46 -22.44 -11.77
CA ARG A 62 2.31 -22.59 -10.59
C ARG A 62 1.47 -22.65 -9.32
N PRO A 63 1.58 -23.70 -8.50
CA PRO A 63 0.66 -23.94 -7.36
C PRO A 63 0.82 -22.93 -6.22
N ASN A 64 1.97 -22.26 -6.13
CA ASN A 64 2.26 -21.24 -5.13
C ASN A 64 2.08 -19.81 -5.66
N LEU A 65 1.53 -19.63 -6.87
CA LEU A 65 1.17 -18.30 -7.35
C LEU A 65 -0.14 -17.86 -6.70
N ILE A 66 -0.09 -16.75 -5.96
CA ILE A 66 -1.29 -16.14 -5.36
C ILE A 66 -1.81 -14.94 -6.15
N GLY A 67 -1.02 -14.37 -7.06
CA GLY A 67 -1.50 -13.28 -7.91
C GLY A 67 -0.45 -12.59 -8.78
N LEU A 68 -0.92 -11.61 -9.54
CA LEU A 68 -0.17 -10.73 -10.40
C LEU A 68 -0.54 -9.28 -10.08
N GLN A 69 0.44 -8.46 -9.74
CA GLN A 69 0.28 -7.02 -9.62
C GLN A 69 0.72 -6.33 -10.92
N LEU A 70 0.04 -5.25 -11.29
CA LEU A 70 0.39 -4.48 -12.48
C LEU A 70 1.84 -4.02 -12.46
N GLY A 71 2.31 -3.52 -11.31
CA GLY A 71 3.63 -2.97 -11.09
C GLY A 71 3.70 -2.25 -9.76
N ASN A 72 4.93 -2.03 -9.28
CA ASN A 72 5.17 -1.34 -8.02
C ASN A 72 5.01 0.17 -8.19
N GLU A 73 4.16 0.78 -7.37
CA GLU A 73 4.01 2.23 -7.19
C GLU A 73 4.10 3.01 -8.51
N LEU A 74 3.33 2.57 -9.51
CA LEU A 74 3.42 3.10 -10.89
C LEU A 74 3.17 4.62 -10.92
N ASN A 75 2.46 5.15 -9.93
CA ASN A 75 2.24 6.57 -9.79
C ASN A 75 3.51 7.42 -9.54
N ASN A 76 4.64 6.84 -9.12
CA ASN A 76 5.93 7.56 -9.09
C ASN A 76 6.29 8.13 -10.47
N LEU A 77 5.83 7.49 -11.55
CA LEU A 77 6.15 7.91 -12.92
C LEU A 77 5.32 9.11 -13.41
N ILE A 78 4.33 9.58 -12.65
CA ILE A 78 3.44 10.69 -13.03
C ILE A 78 4.20 12.00 -13.27
N GLU A 79 5.25 12.27 -12.49
CA GLU A 79 6.04 13.50 -12.66
C GLU A 79 6.68 13.59 -14.05
N HIS A 80 7.11 12.44 -14.59
CA HIS A 80 7.73 12.35 -15.92
C HIS A 80 6.73 11.97 -17.03
N ASN A 81 5.56 11.48 -16.66
CA ASN A 81 4.49 11.07 -17.56
C ASN A 81 3.15 11.63 -17.06
N PRO A 82 2.92 12.95 -17.20
CA PRO A 82 1.71 13.56 -16.68
C PRO A 82 0.48 12.96 -17.36
N ALA A 83 -0.54 12.66 -16.55
CA ALA A 83 -1.81 12.11 -16.99
C ALA A 83 -2.94 12.68 -16.12
N THR A 84 -4.14 12.72 -16.69
CA THR A 84 -5.37 13.02 -15.96
C THR A 84 -5.88 11.78 -15.21
N ALA A 85 -6.76 11.97 -14.23
CA ALA A 85 -7.40 10.85 -13.53
C ALA A 85 -8.16 9.91 -14.49
N ALA A 86 -8.80 10.45 -15.53
CA ALA A 86 -9.51 9.65 -16.53
C ALA A 86 -8.56 8.80 -17.39
N GLU A 87 -7.37 9.32 -17.72
CA GLU A 87 -6.34 8.58 -18.44
C GLU A 87 -5.73 7.48 -17.56
N VAL A 88 -5.47 7.76 -16.29
CA VAL A 88 -5.02 6.75 -15.32
C VAL A 88 -6.08 5.66 -15.13
N ASP A 89 -7.36 6.01 -15.04
CA ASP A 89 -8.44 5.03 -14.95
C ASP A 89 -8.47 4.11 -16.18
N HIS A 90 -8.37 4.67 -17.38
CA HIS A 90 -8.30 3.89 -18.61
C HIS A 90 -7.08 2.96 -18.65
N TYR A 91 -5.92 3.47 -18.23
CA TYR A 91 -4.68 2.72 -18.11
C TYR A 91 -4.84 1.52 -17.16
N LEU A 92 -5.32 1.76 -15.94
CA LEU A 92 -5.53 0.73 -14.93
C LEU A 92 -6.53 -0.33 -15.41
N ASP A 93 -7.67 0.08 -15.96
CA ASP A 93 -8.68 -0.86 -16.46
C ASP A 93 -8.13 -1.74 -17.59
N THR A 94 -7.33 -1.16 -18.49
CA THR A 94 -6.70 -1.89 -19.59
C THR A 94 -5.71 -2.94 -19.09
N LEU A 95 -4.84 -2.55 -18.15
CA LEU A 95 -3.80 -3.43 -17.64
C LEU A 95 -4.36 -4.51 -16.69
N LEU A 96 -5.35 -4.18 -15.85
CA LEU A 96 -6.04 -5.16 -14.99
C LEU A 96 -6.76 -6.22 -15.82
N ALA A 97 -7.45 -5.80 -16.90
CA ALA A 97 -8.09 -6.73 -17.82
C ALA A 97 -7.06 -7.65 -18.49
N ALA A 98 -5.92 -7.10 -18.93
CA ALA A 98 -4.85 -7.88 -19.55
C ALA A 98 -4.18 -8.87 -18.58
N ALA A 99 -3.94 -8.46 -17.33
CA ALA A 99 -3.43 -9.32 -16.27
C ALA A 99 -4.40 -10.46 -15.97
N ARG A 100 -5.70 -10.16 -15.82
CA ARG A 100 -6.75 -11.18 -15.62
C ARG A 100 -6.85 -12.15 -16.80
N GLU A 101 -6.83 -11.64 -18.02
CA GLU A 101 -6.85 -12.47 -19.23
C GLU A 101 -5.65 -13.43 -19.28
N GLY A 102 -4.45 -12.93 -18.94
CA GLY A 102 -3.24 -13.74 -18.90
C GLY A 102 -3.28 -14.83 -17.83
N LEU A 103 -3.71 -14.47 -16.63
CA LEU A 103 -3.74 -15.35 -15.46
C LEU A 103 -4.86 -16.39 -15.56
N GLY A 104 -5.97 -16.05 -16.20
CA GLY A 104 -7.18 -16.86 -16.31
C GLY A 104 -8.23 -16.46 -15.28
N GLU A 105 -9.50 -16.51 -15.69
CA GLU A 105 -10.63 -16.21 -14.80
C GLU A 105 -10.62 -17.10 -13.55
N GLY A 106 -10.84 -16.49 -12.39
CA GLY A 106 -10.85 -17.18 -11.10
C GLY A 106 -9.48 -17.68 -10.60
N THR A 107 -8.38 -17.38 -11.30
CA THR A 107 -7.02 -17.75 -10.88
C THR A 107 -6.34 -16.58 -10.22
N GLY A 108 -5.95 -16.71 -8.95
CA GLY A 108 -5.16 -15.72 -8.21
C GLY A 108 -5.74 -14.29 -8.14
N LEU A 109 -5.02 -13.44 -7.41
CA LEU A 109 -5.31 -12.03 -7.30
C LEU A 109 -4.77 -11.25 -8.51
N VAL A 110 -5.47 -10.20 -8.91
CA VAL A 110 -4.98 -9.17 -9.83
C VAL A 110 -5.09 -7.82 -9.11
N THR A 111 -3.95 -7.21 -8.82
CA THR A 111 -3.86 -5.97 -8.04
C THR A 111 -3.08 -4.89 -8.79
N HIS A 112 -3.18 -3.66 -8.31
CA HIS A 112 -2.32 -2.54 -8.70
C HIS A 112 -1.89 -1.83 -7.43
N SER A 113 -0.73 -1.16 -7.44
CA SER A 113 -0.27 -0.37 -6.31
C SER A 113 0.09 1.05 -6.71
N ALA A 114 -0.11 1.93 -5.75
CA ALA A 114 0.30 3.32 -5.81
C ALA A 114 0.88 3.69 -4.44
N TYR A 115 1.96 4.48 -4.43
CA TYR A 115 2.41 5.10 -3.19
C TYR A 115 1.38 6.14 -2.72
N ASP A 116 1.55 6.59 -1.50
CA ASP A 116 0.51 7.26 -0.73
C ASP A 116 0.03 8.64 -1.20
N ALA A 117 0.66 9.25 -2.21
CA ALA A 117 0.08 10.40 -2.92
C ALA A 117 -1.31 10.08 -3.50
N ALA A 118 -1.62 8.81 -3.77
CA ALA A 118 -2.97 8.40 -4.16
C ALA A 118 -4.03 8.73 -3.10
N TRP A 119 -3.66 8.75 -1.81
CA TRP A 119 -4.57 8.96 -0.69
C TRP A 119 -4.65 10.41 -0.25
N TYR A 120 -3.50 11.10 -0.13
CA TYR A 120 -3.41 12.45 0.42
C TYR A 120 -2.65 13.46 -0.45
N GLY A 121 -2.27 13.12 -1.67
CA GLY A 121 -1.75 14.08 -2.64
C GLY A 121 -2.87 14.86 -3.31
N ASP A 122 -2.93 16.18 -3.13
CA ASP A 122 -3.93 17.02 -3.78
C ASP A 122 -3.84 16.90 -5.31
N ASP A 123 -5.00 16.70 -5.97
CA ASP A 123 -5.16 16.60 -7.43
C ASP A 123 -4.30 15.52 -8.13
N HIS A 124 -3.61 14.66 -7.38
CA HIS A 124 -2.88 13.51 -7.89
C HIS A 124 -3.80 12.58 -8.73
N PRO A 125 -3.42 12.18 -9.96
CA PRO A 125 -4.31 11.51 -10.90
C PRO A 125 -4.59 10.04 -10.58
N PHE A 126 -3.69 9.37 -9.84
CA PHE A 126 -4.08 8.14 -9.13
C PHE A 126 -4.95 8.53 -7.94
N THR A 127 -6.20 8.08 -7.94
CA THR A 127 -7.21 8.49 -6.97
C THR A 127 -7.40 7.42 -5.87
N PRO A 128 -7.93 7.81 -4.69
CA PRO A 128 -8.32 6.85 -3.67
C PRO A 128 -9.40 5.89 -4.19
N GLU A 129 -10.32 6.36 -5.04
CA GLU A 129 -11.38 5.55 -5.64
C GLU A 129 -10.80 4.48 -6.56
N ALA A 130 -9.86 4.81 -7.45
CA ALA A 130 -9.21 3.83 -8.31
C ALA A 130 -8.48 2.76 -7.47
N SER A 131 -7.76 3.20 -6.42
CA SER A 131 -7.05 2.32 -5.49
C SER A 131 -7.99 1.39 -4.72
N ALA A 132 -9.12 1.92 -4.24
CA ALA A 132 -10.06 1.19 -3.40
C ALA A 132 -11.16 0.42 -4.16
N ARG A 133 -11.23 0.51 -5.49
CA ARG A 133 -12.31 -0.11 -6.28
C ARG A 133 -11.82 -1.01 -7.42
N LYS A 134 -10.61 -0.77 -7.95
CA LYS A 134 -10.06 -1.54 -9.07
C LYS A 134 -9.13 -2.67 -8.58
N GLY A 135 -9.13 -3.81 -9.27
CA GLY A 135 -8.42 -5.03 -8.84
C GLY A 135 -9.14 -5.76 -7.70
N ASP A 136 -8.56 -6.84 -7.17
CA ASP A 136 -9.24 -7.71 -6.20
C ASP A 136 -9.11 -7.28 -4.74
N VAL A 137 -8.01 -6.60 -4.41
CA VAL A 137 -7.64 -6.17 -3.04
C VAL A 137 -7.08 -4.76 -3.12
N THR A 138 -7.42 -3.89 -2.18
CA THR A 138 -6.79 -2.57 -2.08
C THR A 138 -5.40 -2.73 -1.51
N THR A 139 -4.36 -2.21 -2.16
CA THR A 139 -3.01 -2.17 -1.58
C THR A 139 -2.73 -0.80 -0.97
N VAL A 140 -1.96 -0.78 0.12
CA VAL A 140 -1.46 0.45 0.75
C VAL A 140 0.02 0.28 1.10
N HIS A 141 0.80 1.33 0.88
CA HIS A 141 2.24 1.39 1.14
C HIS A 141 2.56 2.46 2.19
N PRO A 142 2.17 2.27 3.47
CA PRO A 142 2.39 3.24 4.54
C PRO A 142 3.89 3.37 4.89
N TRP A 143 4.53 4.34 4.25
CA TRP A 143 5.92 4.72 4.51
C TRP A 143 6.00 5.89 5.48
N VAL A 144 6.79 5.72 6.55
CA VAL A 144 6.89 6.74 7.60
C VAL A 144 7.64 8.00 7.18
N PHE A 145 8.38 7.96 6.07
CA PHE A 145 8.98 9.16 5.47
C PHE A 145 7.99 9.95 4.62
N SER A 146 6.90 9.34 4.18
CA SER A 146 5.89 10.00 3.37
C SER A 146 5.10 11.02 4.18
N GLY A 147 4.80 12.17 3.55
CA GLY A 147 4.29 13.34 4.25
C GLY A 147 5.18 13.83 5.40
N GLY A 148 6.41 13.31 5.52
CA GLY A 148 7.31 13.57 6.64
C GLY A 148 6.85 13.02 7.99
N CYS A 149 6.00 11.98 8.04
CA CYS A 149 5.40 11.49 9.30
C CYS A 149 6.42 11.27 10.45
N ALA A 150 7.47 10.49 10.22
CA ALA A 150 8.52 10.25 11.21
C ALA A 150 9.29 11.51 11.58
N SER A 151 9.51 12.42 10.62
CA SER A 151 10.19 13.69 10.87
C SER A 151 9.32 14.67 11.67
N LEU A 152 8.00 14.64 11.49
CA LEU A 152 7.05 15.51 12.20
C LEU A 152 6.82 15.05 13.64
N TYR A 153 6.68 13.75 13.87
CA TYR A 153 6.21 13.22 15.16
C TYR A 153 7.28 12.43 15.93
N GLY A 154 8.28 11.90 15.25
CA GLY A 154 9.34 11.08 15.82
C GLY A 154 9.05 9.57 15.77
N PRO A 155 10.08 8.72 15.80
CA PRO A 155 10.02 7.28 15.48
C PRO A 155 9.13 6.45 16.40
N ARG A 156 8.92 6.91 17.64
CA ARG A 156 8.11 6.21 18.66
C ARG A 156 6.73 6.83 18.88
N SER A 157 6.37 7.82 18.06
CA SER A 157 5.09 8.51 18.20
C SER A 157 3.91 7.59 17.81
N PRO A 158 2.72 7.80 18.40
CA PRO A 158 1.51 7.10 17.96
C PRO A 158 1.25 7.25 16.46
N GLN A 159 1.50 8.43 15.90
CA GLN A 159 1.31 8.72 14.47
C GLN A 159 2.12 7.77 13.58
N VAL A 160 3.37 7.53 13.96
CA VAL A 160 4.28 6.62 13.24
C VAL A 160 3.88 5.16 13.45
N LEU A 161 3.57 4.76 14.69
CA LEU A 161 3.24 3.37 15.03
C LEU A 161 1.85 2.92 14.52
N HIS A 162 0.95 3.87 14.26
CA HIS A 162 -0.40 3.62 13.75
C HIS A 162 -0.55 3.95 12.25
N LEU A 163 0.51 4.31 11.53
CA LEU A 163 0.39 4.76 10.14
C LEU A 163 -0.20 3.67 9.22
N ALA A 164 0.21 2.41 9.39
CA ALA A 164 -0.36 1.30 8.62
C ALA A 164 -1.82 0.98 9.00
N GLU A 165 -2.17 1.13 10.28
CA GLU A 165 -3.56 1.03 10.74
C GLU A 165 -4.42 2.12 10.09
N TYR A 166 -3.92 3.36 10.10
CA TYR A 166 -4.56 4.51 9.49
C TYR A 166 -4.76 4.33 7.99
N GLY A 167 -3.71 3.99 7.24
CA GLY A 167 -3.78 3.75 5.80
C GLY A 167 -4.78 2.65 5.45
N THR A 168 -4.86 1.59 6.28
CA THR A 168 -5.84 0.52 6.13
C THR A 168 -7.29 1.03 6.29
N GLU A 169 -7.56 1.83 7.33
CA GLU A 169 -8.92 2.37 7.54
C GLU A 169 -9.30 3.45 6.52
N LEU A 170 -8.34 4.28 6.11
CA LEU A 170 -8.53 5.29 5.06
C LEU A 170 -8.92 4.62 3.74
N ALA A 171 -8.20 3.56 3.34
CA ALA A 171 -8.48 2.80 2.13
C ALA A 171 -9.92 2.24 2.10
N LYS A 172 -10.43 1.75 3.23
CA LYS A 172 -11.80 1.21 3.33
C LYS A 172 -12.89 2.26 3.11
N ALA A 173 -12.61 3.54 3.40
CA ALA A 173 -13.60 4.59 3.22
C ALA A 173 -14.00 4.79 1.75
N TYR A 174 -13.06 4.54 0.84
CA TYR A 174 -13.25 4.72 -0.60
C TYR A 174 -13.76 3.48 -1.34
N ALA A 175 -13.74 2.31 -0.69
CA ALA A 175 -14.23 1.06 -1.25
C ALA A 175 -15.77 1.06 -1.37
N GLU A 176 -16.31 0.59 -2.49
CA GLU A 176 -17.76 0.40 -2.65
C GLU A 176 -18.25 -0.85 -1.91
N ASP A 177 -17.51 -1.95 -2.03
CA ASP A 177 -17.76 -3.17 -1.27
C ASP A 177 -17.22 -3.01 0.17
N PRO A 178 -18.09 -3.01 1.21
CA PRO A 178 -17.66 -2.89 2.61
C PRO A 178 -16.83 -4.10 3.09
N ALA A 179 -16.87 -5.22 2.36
CA ALA A 179 -16.08 -6.41 2.65
C ALA A 179 -14.76 -6.47 1.87
N ARG A 180 -14.46 -5.48 1.01
CA ARG A 180 -13.23 -5.46 0.21
C ARG A 180 -11.99 -5.53 1.13
N PRO A 181 -11.10 -6.51 0.92
CA PRO A 181 -9.89 -6.62 1.73
C PRO A 181 -8.90 -5.48 1.43
N VAL A 182 -8.07 -5.17 2.43
CA VAL A 182 -6.94 -4.24 2.29
C VAL A 182 -5.64 -4.97 2.64
N TRP A 183 -4.63 -4.84 1.80
CA TRP A 183 -3.29 -5.38 2.01
C TRP A 183 -2.32 -4.24 2.28
N VAL A 184 -1.69 -4.25 3.46
CA VAL A 184 -0.47 -3.46 3.70
C VAL A 184 0.65 -4.13 2.94
N GLN A 185 0.78 -3.79 1.66
CA GLN A 185 1.66 -4.49 0.73
C GLN A 185 3.12 -4.06 0.89
N GLU A 186 3.35 -2.86 1.41
CA GLU A 186 4.69 -2.42 1.79
C GLU A 186 4.66 -1.60 3.07
N THR A 187 5.55 -1.93 3.98
CA THR A 187 5.92 -1.08 5.11
C THR A 187 7.26 -1.54 5.64
N GLY A 188 8.06 -0.64 6.19
CA GLY A 188 9.41 -0.93 6.65
C GLY A 188 9.89 0.07 7.70
N ALA A 189 11.09 -0.17 8.22
CA ALA A 189 11.73 0.66 9.25
C ALA A 189 13.00 1.36 8.68
N PRO A 190 12.85 2.38 7.82
CA PRO A 190 13.97 3.02 7.14
C PRO A 190 14.80 3.87 8.10
N GLU A 191 16.12 3.69 8.12
CA GLU A 191 17.02 4.64 8.75
C GLU A 191 17.18 5.90 7.87
N PRO A 192 17.38 7.11 8.42
CA PRO A 192 17.45 7.43 9.85
C PRO A 192 16.07 7.67 10.50
N HIS A 193 14.98 7.55 9.75
CA HIS A 193 13.63 7.87 10.23
C HIS A 193 13.20 6.99 11.41
N ILE A 194 13.48 5.69 11.33
CA ILE A 194 13.37 4.72 12.42
C ILE A 194 14.78 4.22 12.73
N PRO A 195 15.40 4.65 13.84
CA PRO A 195 16.73 4.16 14.22
C PRO A 195 16.75 2.64 14.38
N ALA A 196 17.88 1.99 14.06
CA ALA A 196 18.02 0.53 14.16
C ALA A 196 17.64 -0.05 15.54
N ALA A 197 17.88 0.70 16.63
CA ALA A 197 17.51 0.31 17.99
C ALA A 197 15.99 0.32 18.25
N ASP A 198 15.24 1.14 17.50
CA ASP A 198 13.78 1.28 17.58
C ASP A 198 13.05 0.33 16.62
N ALA A 199 13.72 -0.11 15.55
CA ALA A 199 13.14 -0.90 14.48
C ALA A 199 12.40 -2.18 14.96
N PRO A 200 12.90 -2.96 15.94
CA PRO A 200 12.16 -4.12 16.47
C PRO A 200 10.82 -3.74 17.12
N HIS A 201 10.78 -2.65 17.89
CA HIS A 201 9.56 -2.19 18.53
C HIS A 201 8.59 -1.61 17.50
N PHE A 202 9.09 -0.79 16.57
CA PHE A 202 8.32 -0.24 15.46
C PHE A 202 7.65 -1.36 14.65
N ALA A 203 8.41 -2.37 14.22
CA ALA A 203 7.88 -3.48 13.43
C ALA A 203 6.76 -4.24 14.16
N ARG A 204 6.96 -4.51 15.46
CA ARG A 204 5.96 -5.15 16.29
C ARG A 204 4.67 -4.33 16.34
N GLU A 205 4.74 -3.07 16.72
CA GLU A 205 3.55 -2.23 16.89
C GLU A 205 2.84 -2.00 15.57
N THR A 206 3.56 -1.72 14.48
CA THR A 206 2.97 -1.55 13.14
C THR A 206 2.19 -2.80 12.72
N ILE A 207 2.76 -4.01 12.89
CA ILE A 207 2.10 -5.26 12.54
C ILE A 207 0.86 -5.51 13.43
N LEU A 208 0.97 -5.31 14.75
CA LEU A 208 -0.15 -5.51 15.67
C LEU A 208 -1.29 -4.51 15.42
N ASN A 209 -0.97 -3.24 15.22
CA ASN A 209 -1.94 -2.17 14.97
C ASN A 209 -2.69 -2.40 13.65
N ALA A 210 -1.97 -2.72 12.57
CA ALA A 210 -2.59 -3.10 11.29
C ALA A 210 -3.44 -4.35 11.43
N SER A 211 -2.95 -5.40 12.10
CA SER A 211 -3.69 -6.66 12.32
C SER A 211 -4.95 -6.50 13.16
N GLY A 212 -5.07 -5.39 13.91
CA GLY A 212 -6.30 -5.02 14.60
C GLY A 212 -7.43 -4.57 13.67
N CYS A 213 -7.16 -4.28 12.41
CA CYS A 213 -8.17 -3.90 11.43
C CYS A 213 -8.93 -5.12 10.89
N THR A 214 -10.26 -5.11 10.96
CA THR A 214 -11.09 -6.11 10.25
C THR A 214 -10.85 -6.04 8.74
N GLY A 215 -10.90 -7.16 8.01
CA GLY A 215 -10.71 -7.13 6.56
C GLY A 215 -9.27 -6.80 6.09
N LEU A 216 -8.29 -6.79 6.99
CA LEU A 216 -6.89 -6.82 6.57
C LEU A 216 -6.60 -8.17 5.89
N TRP A 217 -6.12 -8.14 4.65
CA TRP A 217 -5.70 -9.32 3.90
C TRP A 217 -4.34 -9.84 4.38
N GLY A 218 -3.38 -8.92 4.63
CA GLY A 218 -2.05 -9.26 5.10
C GLY A 218 -1.15 -8.04 5.27
N VAL A 219 0.05 -8.29 5.78
CA VAL A 219 1.17 -7.34 5.85
C VAL A 219 2.37 -7.97 5.16
N THR A 220 2.96 -7.25 4.21
CA THR A 220 4.21 -7.63 3.56
C THR A 220 5.29 -6.62 3.95
N TRP A 221 6.36 -7.13 4.57
CA TRP A 221 7.43 -6.29 5.09
C TRP A 221 8.44 -5.95 3.99
N TRP A 222 8.77 -4.68 3.86
CA TRP A 222 9.84 -4.21 3.00
C TRP A 222 11.12 -4.00 3.83
N CYS A 223 12.21 -4.71 3.56
CA CYS A 223 12.38 -5.78 2.56
C CYS A 223 13.07 -7.01 3.15
N SER A 224 13.34 -8.01 2.31
CA SER A 224 13.98 -9.24 2.79
C SER A 224 15.43 -9.01 3.22
N HIS A 225 16.26 -8.40 2.36
CA HIS A 225 17.70 -8.25 2.57
C HIS A 225 18.15 -6.81 2.34
N ASP A 226 19.14 -6.37 3.12
CA ASP A 226 19.83 -5.11 2.91
C ASP A 226 20.47 -5.06 1.50
N VAL A 227 20.45 -3.89 0.87
CA VAL A 227 21.19 -3.66 -0.38
C VAL A 227 22.69 -3.68 -0.08
N ASP A 228 23.46 -4.41 -0.90
CA ASP A 228 24.91 -4.43 -0.77
C ASP A 228 25.50 -3.05 -1.08
N ARG A 229 26.32 -2.51 -0.16
CA ARG A 229 26.92 -1.17 -0.28
C ARG A 229 27.95 -1.02 -1.40
N SER A 230 28.28 -2.09 -2.13
CA SER A 230 29.02 -2.01 -3.39
C SER A 230 28.17 -1.50 -4.55
N LEU A 231 26.84 -1.57 -4.45
CA LEU A 231 25.91 -0.92 -5.37
C LEU A 231 25.79 0.56 -4.98
N ALA A 232 25.96 1.46 -5.95
CA ALA A 232 25.98 2.90 -5.71
C ALA A 232 24.61 3.54 -5.97
N ASP A 233 24.49 4.82 -5.60
CA ASP A 233 23.41 5.74 -5.97
C ASP A 233 22.03 5.48 -5.35
N PHE A 234 21.87 4.46 -4.50
CA PHE A 234 20.67 4.35 -3.66
C PHE A 234 20.64 5.47 -2.58
N PRO A 235 19.45 5.99 -2.24
CA PRO A 235 19.25 6.73 -1.00
C PRO A 235 19.75 5.94 0.20
N GLU A 236 20.34 6.61 1.18
CA GLU A 236 20.99 5.93 2.32
C GLU A 236 20.05 4.97 3.07
N LEU A 237 18.76 5.29 3.12
CA LEU A 237 17.73 4.47 3.77
C LEU A 237 17.58 3.08 3.16
N GLU A 238 17.83 2.93 1.85
CA GLU A 238 17.58 1.67 1.13
C GLU A 238 18.57 0.58 1.51
N TYR A 239 19.78 0.95 1.95
CA TYR A 239 20.81 -0.01 2.34
C TYR A 239 20.51 -0.75 3.64
N THR A 240 19.56 -0.29 4.46
CA THR A 240 19.35 -0.87 5.80
C THR A 240 17.91 -1.32 6.06
N LEU A 241 17.06 -1.38 5.03
CA LEU A 241 15.65 -1.79 5.13
C LEU A 241 15.41 -3.30 5.32
N GLY A 242 16.43 -4.12 5.07
CA GLY A 242 16.31 -5.58 5.11
C GLY A 242 16.00 -6.13 6.49
N LEU A 243 15.24 -7.21 6.54
CA LEU A 243 15.15 -8.10 7.69
C LEU A 243 16.48 -8.82 7.94
N PHE A 244 17.17 -9.18 6.87
CA PHE A 244 18.50 -9.78 6.88
C PHE A 244 19.52 -8.76 6.37
N ASP A 245 20.76 -8.84 6.84
CA ASP A 245 21.87 -8.09 6.25
C ASP A 245 22.20 -8.61 4.83
N ALA A 246 23.10 -7.92 4.12
CA ALA A 246 23.50 -8.28 2.76
C ALA A 246 24.24 -9.63 2.67
N GLN A 247 24.65 -10.20 3.81
CA GLN A 247 25.28 -11.53 3.89
C GLN A 247 24.28 -12.63 4.31
N GLY A 248 23.03 -12.26 4.58
CA GLY A 248 21.96 -13.18 4.96
C GLY A 248 21.86 -13.46 6.47
N HIS A 249 22.54 -12.68 7.33
CA HIS A 249 22.35 -12.81 8.77
C HIS A 249 21.10 -12.05 9.23
N PRO A 250 20.27 -12.64 10.11
CA PRO A 250 19.08 -11.96 10.61
C PRO A 250 19.45 -10.75 11.47
N LYS A 251 18.75 -9.64 11.26
CA LYS A 251 18.82 -8.45 12.13
C LYS A 251 17.80 -8.57 13.27
N PRO A 252 17.93 -7.79 14.36
CA PRO A 252 16.95 -7.81 15.46
C PRO A 252 15.50 -7.58 15.04
N ILE A 253 15.29 -6.82 13.95
CA ILE A 253 13.95 -6.60 13.39
C ILE A 253 13.34 -7.88 12.79
N ALA A 254 14.14 -8.78 12.20
CA ALA A 254 13.66 -10.07 11.70
C ALA A 254 13.11 -10.95 12.83
N GLU A 255 13.81 -10.98 13.97
CA GLU A 255 13.35 -11.72 15.14
C GLU A 255 12.04 -11.14 15.68
N ALA A 256 11.90 -9.81 15.72
CA ALA A 256 10.68 -9.15 16.16
C ALA A 256 9.48 -9.40 15.23
N VAL A 257 9.69 -9.36 13.91
CA VAL A 257 8.67 -9.71 12.91
C VAL A 257 8.27 -11.17 13.07
N ALA A 258 9.22 -12.10 13.14
CA ALA A 258 8.96 -13.52 13.30
C ALA A 258 8.19 -13.84 14.60
N ALA A 259 8.60 -13.25 15.73
CA ALA A 259 7.92 -13.42 17.01
C ALA A 259 6.49 -12.86 16.98
N THR A 260 6.28 -11.69 16.36
CA THR A 260 4.95 -11.07 16.25
C THR A 260 4.02 -11.88 15.35
N VAL A 261 4.52 -12.41 14.23
CA VAL A 261 3.75 -13.31 13.36
C VAL A 261 3.39 -14.61 14.10
N ALA A 262 4.32 -15.18 14.87
CA ALA A 262 4.06 -16.38 15.67
C ALA A 262 2.98 -16.14 16.74
N GLU A 263 3.06 -15.00 17.44
CA GLU A 263 2.05 -14.58 18.42
C GLU A 263 0.66 -14.47 17.77
N LEU A 264 0.55 -13.73 16.65
CA LEU A 264 -0.72 -13.55 15.93
C LEU A 264 -1.31 -14.88 15.44
N ARG A 265 -0.48 -15.81 14.95
CA ARG A 265 -0.94 -17.13 14.51
C ARG A 265 -1.35 -18.04 15.68
N SER A 266 -0.73 -17.87 16.85
CA SER A 266 -1.07 -18.65 18.06
C SER A 266 -2.30 -18.11 18.79
N GLY A 267 -2.58 -16.82 18.65
CA GLY A 267 -3.72 -16.16 19.27
C GLY A 267 -5.04 -16.43 18.53
N SER A 268 -6.13 -16.58 19.27
CA SER A 268 -7.49 -16.66 18.71
C SER A 268 -8.16 -15.28 18.58
N ARG A 269 -7.41 -14.18 18.72
CA ARG A 269 -8.00 -12.84 18.81
C ARG A 269 -8.37 -12.33 17.42
N LEU A 270 -9.64 -12.45 17.07
CA LEU A 270 -10.19 -11.80 15.90
C LEU A 270 -10.15 -10.27 16.11
N PRO A 271 -9.86 -9.48 15.05
CA PRO A 271 -9.93 -8.03 15.12
C PRO A 271 -11.35 -7.60 15.50
N GLU A 272 -11.45 -6.75 16.53
CA GLU A 272 -12.74 -6.20 16.96
C GLU A 272 -13.23 -5.20 15.91
N PRO A 273 -14.51 -5.26 15.49
CA PRO A 273 -15.09 -4.26 14.60
C PRO A 273 -14.98 -2.84 15.16
N ARG A 274 -14.91 -1.86 14.27
CA ARG A 274 -14.93 -0.43 14.62
C ARG A 274 -16.35 0.08 14.48
N ASP A 275 -16.99 0.46 15.59
CA ASP A 275 -18.37 0.96 15.58
C ASP A 275 -18.48 2.49 15.70
N THR A 276 -17.37 3.18 15.91
CA THR A 276 -17.26 4.63 15.75
C THR A 276 -16.48 4.95 14.47
N ALA A 277 -16.93 5.94 13.69
CA ALA A 277 -16.19 6.43 12.53
C ALA A 277 -15.97 7.96 12.58
N LEU A 278 -14.79 8.39 12.13
CA LEU A 278 -14.49 9.81 11.91
C LEU A 278 -14.81 10.15 10.44
N VAL A 279 -15.63 11.18 10.25
CA VAL A 279 -16.09 11.61 8.93
C VAL A 279 -15.01 12.42 8.21
N LEU A 280 -14.57 11.90 7.06
CA LEU A 280 -13.61 12.56 6.17
C LEU A 280 -14.37 13.40 5.15
N ASP A 281 -14.22 14.71 5.23
CA ASP A 281 -14.72 15.67 4.25
C ASP A 281 -13.55 16.28 3.49
N CYS A 282 -13.29 15.76 2.29
CA CYS A 282 -12.27 16.28 1.39
C CYS A 282 -12.72 16.19 -0.07
N THR A 283 -12.18 17.09 -0.89
CA THR A 283 -12.28 17.06 -2.35
C THR A 283 -10.95 16.57 -2.94
N PRO A 284 -10.86 16.27 -4.25
CA PRO A 284 -9.58 15.91 -4.87
C PRO A 284 -8.44 16.89 -4.56
N SER A 285 -8.76 18.19 -4.46
CA SER A 285 -7.85 19.31 -4.20
C SER A 285 -7.58 19.59 -2.71
N THR A 286 -8.15 18.80 -1.80
CA THR A 286 -7.94 18.96 -0.34
C THR A 286 -7.67 17.63 0.37
N ARG A 287 -7.27 16.58 -0.37
CA ARG A 287 -6.88 15.29 0.18
C ARG A 287 -5.72 15.40 1.16
N SER A 288 -4.88 16.43 1.07
CA SER A 288 -3.78 16.71 2.00
C SER A 288 -4.21 16.85 3.47
N VAL A 289 -5.49 17.16 3.75
CA VAL A 289 -6.02 17.14 5.13
C VAL A 289 -5.94 15.76 5.79
N SER A 290 -5.89 14.69 4.98
CA SER A 290 -5.81 13.29 5.41
C SER A 290 -4.38 12.73 5.46
N GLY A 291 -3.37 13.52 5.08
CA GLY A 291 -1.96 13.15 5.23
C GLY A 291 -1.39 13.54 6.60
N PRO A 292 -0.19 13.06 6.96
CA PRO A 292 0.56 13.53 8.13
C PRO A 292 0.60 15.07 8.22
N GLY A 293 0.26 15.62 9.39
CA GLY A 293 0.14 17.06 9.64
C GLY A 293 -1.22 17.67 9.24
N GLY A 294 -2.03 16.94 8.47
CA GLY A 294 -3.37 17.34 8.05
C GLY A 294 -4.39 17.27 9.18
N ALA A 295 -5.39 18.16 9.16
CA ALA A 295 -6.35 18.28 10.26
C ALA A 295 -7.18 17.01 10.51
N TYR A 296 -7.48 16.23 9.48
CA TYR A 296 -8.17 14.94 9.63
C TYR A 296 -7.26 13.88 10.24
N PHE A 297 -6.02 13.78 9.75
CA PHE A 297 -5.02 12.84 10.28
C PHE A 297 -4.76 13.08 11.77
N GLU A 298 -4.57 14.33 12.17
CA GLU A 298 -4.36 14.72 13.57
C GLU A 298 -5.54 14.29 14.46
N GLU A 299 -6.77 14.50 13.99
CA GLU A 299 -7.96 14.14 14.76
C GLU A 299 -8.14 12.62 14.87
N TRP A 300 -7.88 11.87 13.79
CA TRP A 300 -7.89 10.41 13.83
C TRP A 300 -6.86 9.87 14.84
N MET A 301 -5.65 10.44 14.82
CA MET A 301 -4.57 10.05 15.74
C MET A 301 -4.84 10.46 17.18
N ARG A 302 -5.49 11.61 17.43
CA ARG A 302 -5.96 12.03 18.76
C ARG A 302 -6.97 11.02 19.31
N LEU A 303 -7.97 10.65 18.52
CA LEU A 303 -8.99 9.66 18.90
C LEU A 303 -8.35 8.31 19.22
N ARG A 304 -7.36 7.85 18.43
CA ARG A 304 -6.61 6.62 18.74
C ARG A 304 -5.89 6.70 20.09
N GLN A 305 -5.22 7.81 20.38
CA GLN A 305 -4.52 8.02 21.65
C GLN A 305 -5.47 8.05 22.86
N GLU A 306 -6.72 8.47 22.66
CA GLU A 306 -7.78 8.44 23.67
C GLU A 306 -8.45 7.06 23.83
N GLY A 307 -7.98 6.06 23.06
CA GLY A 307 -8.48 4.69 23.11
C GLY A 307 -9.67 4.42 22.20
N VAL A 308 -10.18 5.43 21.47
CA VAL A 308 -11.19 5.24 20.42
C VAL A 308 -10.53 4.50 19.25
N ARG A 309 -11.26 3.63 18.55
CA ARG A 309 -10.79 2.91 17.35
C ARG A 309 -11.58 3.38 16.13
N PRO A 310 -11.45 4.64 15.68
CA PRO A 310 -12.29 5.15 14.61
C PRO A 310 -12.02 4.41 13.29
N ALA A 311 -13.10 4.02 12.61
CA ALA A 311 -13.09 3.79 11.17
C ALA A 311 -13.08 5.15 10.44
N VAL A 312 -12.84 5.14 9.13
CA VAL A 312 -12.97 6.32 8.25
C VAL A 312 -14.24 6.16 7.41
N VAL A 313 -15.09 7.19 7.37
CA VAL A 313 -16.29 7.26 6.49
C VAL A 313 -16.24 8.57 5.71
N LEU A 314 -16.47 8.53 4.40
CA LEU A 314 -16.55 9.76 3.59
C LEU A 314 -17.80 10.56 3.94
N ALA A 315 -17.70 11.89 3.91
CA ALA A 315 -18.81 12.80 4.19
C ALA A 315 -20.05 12.52 3.33
N GLU A 316 -19.87 12.18 2.06
CA GLU A 316 -20.96 11.78 1.14
C GLU A 316 -21.69 10.50 1.57
N ARG A 317 -21.05 9.62 2.36
CA ARG A 317 -21.63 8.37 2.87
C ARG A 317 -22.07 8.44 4.33
N ALA A 318 -21.89 9.59 4.99
CA ALA A 318 -22.27 9.77 6.39
C ALA A 318 -23.79 9.66 6.63
N GLY A 319 -24.60 9.86 5.59
CA GLY A 319 -26.06 9.68 5.63
C GLY A 319 -26.57 8.35 5.06
N ASP A 320 -25.68 7.47 4.58
CA ASP A 320 -26.07 6.19 3.98
C ASP A 320 -26.16 5.10 5.07
N GLU A 321 -27.37 4.90 5.62
CA GLU A 321 -27.63 3.91 6.67
C GLU A 321 -27.24 2.49 6.26
N SER A 322 -27.37 2.14 4.97
CA SER A 322 -27.02 0.80 4.49
C SER A 322 -25.52 0.60 4.48
N HIS A 323 -24.75 1.60 4.01
CA HIS A 323 -23.29 1.59 4.06
C HIS A 323 -22.76 1.51 5.49
N LEU A 324 -23.30 2.35 6.40
CA LEU A 324 -22.89 2.38 7.80
C LEU A 324 -23.18 1.04 8.50
N THR A 325 -24.37 0.49 8.30
CA THR A 325 -24.77 -0.81 8.86
C THR A 325 -23.87 -1.94 8.35
N ALA A 326 -23.60 -1.97 7.04
CA ALA A 326 -22.74 -2.99 6.44
C ALA A 326 -21.30 -2.96 6.98
N ARG A 327 -20.81 -1.79 7.39
CA ARG A 327 -19.49 -1.63 8.04
C ARG A 327 -19.52 -1.72 9.56
N GLY A 328 -20.71 -1.90 10.16
CA GLY A 328 -20.88 -1.97 11.61
C GLY A 328 -20.73 -0.64 12.35
N VAL A 329 -20.77 0.49 11.64
CA VAL A 329 -20.63 1.84 12.21
C VAL A 329 -21.96 2.27 12.84
N LYS A 330 -21.90 2.69 14.11
CA LYS A 330 -23.03 3.13 14.94
C LYS A 330 -22.94 4.59 15.34
N GLU A 331 -21.73 5.11 15.44
CA GLU A 331 -21.47 6.49 15.85
C GLU A 331 -20.58 7.21 14.83
N LEU A 332 -20.93 8.44 14.51
CA LEU A 332 -20.15 9.32 13.65
C LEU A 332 -19.59 10.50 14.43
N ILE A 333 -18.29 10.73 14.28
CA ILE A 333 -17.58 11.89 14.81
C ILE A 333 -17.23 12.80 13.63
N GLN A 334 -17.40 14.10 13.81
CA GLN A 334 -16.98 15.12 12.85
C GLN A 334 -15.62 15.66 13.26
N VAL A 335 -14.77 16.00 12.30
CA VAL A 335 -13.57 16.79 12.60
C VAL A 335 -14.01 18.14 13.21
N PRO A 336 -13.44 18.56 14.36
CA PRO A 336 -13.79 19.84 14.95
C PRO A 336 -13.57 21.00 13.96
N ARG A 337 -14.56 21.88 13.81
CA ARG A 337 -14.38 23.13 13.07
C ARG A 337 -13.39 24.00 13.84
N ARG A 338 -12.27 24.35 13.21
CA ARG A 338 -11.29 25.29 13.77
C ARG A 338 -11.79 26.73 13.68
#